data_AF-A0A7S3AVY7-F1
#
_entry.id   AF-A0A7S3AVY7-F1
#
_cell.length_a   1.000
_cell.length_b   1.000
_cell.length_c   1.000
_cell.angle_alpha   90.00
_cell.angle_beta   90.00
_cell.angle_gamma   90.00
#
_symmetry.space_group_name_H-M   'P 1'
#
loop_
_entity.id
_entity.type
_entity.pdbx_description
1 polymer ?
#
loop_
_entity_poly.entity_id
_entity_poly.type
_entity_poly.pdbx_seq_one_letter_code
_entity_poly.pdbx_strand_id
1 'polypeptide(L)'
;SNSDESDDVEDELPDPDPAETAATAGSEKTAEAAAACEKRRQAACNIGLEPLLSTPGASGVLRVSVDAEAASACGSFLLENWADGKLLLPSCHDNRALDPSTADHDAKADHEALPRVISGWTTYGKTLSAHDANQQRCTTLLFTNALLPACRRHLPGFASMEDSLVGWLHATFGIVVELFYAHGLRQGPQTLRSTGFDVHQDTEDYDFIQYTVVVKLTPDAAGEAPSAMRVVGAPGGTLFYYGPEAGASGCFRAALYHASVAPVSPEEHLKLAFFFRASTKGERRVKRALSETGASGSETARQRKRVTAELGAASVAACSELPLR
;
A
#
# COMPACT_ATOMS: atom_id res chain seq x y z
N SER A 1 34.14 48.22 43.26
CA SER A 1 33.54 49.48 42.81
C SER A 1 34.13 49.85 41.48
N ASN A 2 33.38 49.64 40.41
CA ASN A 2 33.33 50.50 39.22
C ASN A 2 32.09 50.06 38.42
N SER A 3 31.16 50.99 38.37
CA SER A 3 29.88 51.00 37.68
C SER A 3 30.05 51.73 36.35
N ASP A 4 29.52 51.17 35.26
CA ASP A 4 29.18 51.82 33.98
C ASP A 4 27.97 51.02 33.46
N GLU A 5 26.72 51.50 33.57
CA GLU A 5 26.00 52.39 32.63
C GLU A 5 26.04 51.83 31.19
N SER A 6 25.10 50.95 30.79
CA SER A 6 23.74 51.20 30.26
C SER A 6 23.70 51.93 28.92
N ASP A 7 23.32 51.21 27.86
CA ASP A 7 22.55 51.71 26.72
C ASP A 7 21.85 50.50 26.05
N ASP A 8 20.66 50.18 26.57
CA ASP A 8 19.70 49.28 25.91
C ASP A 8 19.03 50.07 24.79
N VAL A 9 19.44 49.81 23.55
CA VAL A 9 18.73 50.26 22.36
C VAL A 9 17.58 49.29 22.13
N GLU A 10 16.39 49.62 22.61
CA GLU A 10 15.16 48.97 22.18
C GLU A 10 14.91 49.33 20.71
N ASP A 11 15.31 48.44 19.80
CA ASP A 11 14.89 48.47 18.39
C ASP A 11 13.37 48.20 18.35
N GLU A 12 12.56 49.26 18.36
CA GLU A 12 11.15 49.18 18.00
C GLU A 12 11.06 48.69 16.55
N LEU A 13 10.81 47.39 16.38
CA LEU A 13 10.44 46.83 15.08
C LEU A 13 9.20 47.57 14.58
N PRO A 14 9.21 48.11 13.35
CA PRO A 14 8.07 48.84 12.82
C PRO A 14 6.83 47.93 12.76
N ASP A 15 5.70 48.44 13.25
CA ASP A 15 4.42 47.76 13.16
C ASP A 15 4.15 47.35 11.70
N PRO A 16 3.75 46.10 11.43
CA PRO A 16 3.48 45.63 10.08
C PRO A 16 2.36 46.45 9.44
N ASP A 17 2.56 46.85 8.18
CA ASP A 17 1.61 47.68 7.44
C ASP A 17 0.22 47.01 7.45
N PRO A 18 -0.85 47.70 7.90
CA PRO A 18 -2.21 47.16 7.93
C PRO A 18 -2.73 46.75 6.53
N ALA A 19 -2.14 47.26 5.44
CA ALA A 19 -2.46 46.83 4.09
C ALA A 19 -1.85 45.44 3.76
N GLU A 20 -0.67 45.13 4.28
CA GLU A 20 0.04 43.86 4.05
C GLU A 20 -0.60 42.71 4.85
N THR A 21 -1.09 43.01 6.06
CA THR A 21 -1.87 42.07 6.89
C THR A 21 -3.28 41.81 6.33
N ALA A 22 -3.93 42.80 5.71
CA ALA A 22 -5.23 42.61 5.06
C ALA A 22 -5.12 41.77 3.75
N ALA A 23 -4.05 41.95 2.98
CA ALA A 23 -3.81 41.18 1.75
C ALA A 23 -3.46 39.71 2.05
N THR A 24 -2.65 39.45 3.08
CA THR A 24 -2.35 38.09 3.56
C THR A 24 -3.59 37.40 4.13
N ALA A 25 -4.37 38.09 4.97
CA ALA A 25 -5.64 37.54 5.49
C ALA A 25 -6.70 37.29 4.40
N GLY A 26 -6.73 38.12 3.35
CA GLY A 26 -7.57 37.91 2.17
C GLY A 26 -7.17 36.67 1.36
N SER A 27 -5.86 36.48 1.16
CA SER A 27 -5.28 35.32 0.48
C SER A 27 -5.52 34.02 1.27
N GLU A 28 -5.31 34.02 2.59
CA GLU A 28 -5.53 32.87 3.47
C GLU A 28 -7.00 32.42 3.49
N LYS A 29 -7.95 33.36 3.57
CA LYS A 29 -9.39 33.04 3.50
C LYS A 29 -9.78 32.40 2.16
N THR A 30 -9.18 32.83 1.06
CA THR A 30 -9.45 32.21 -0.25
C THR A 30 -8.85 30.80 -0.37
N ALA A 31 -7.65 30.58 0.19
CA ALA A 31 -7.02 29.26 0.22
C ALA A 31 -7.79 28.26 1.10
N GLU A 32 -8.26 28.70 2.28
CA GLU A 32 -9.05 27.87 3.19
C GLU A 32 -10.40 27.48 2.58
N ALA A 33 -11.08 28.43 1.92
CA ALA A 33 -12.34 28.16 1.22
C ALA A 33 -12.15 27.17 0.05
N ALA A 34 -11.05 27.29 -0.70
CA ALA A 34 -10.70 26.36 -1.78
C ALA A 34 -10.42 24.95 -1.24
N ALA A 35 -9.64 24.83 -0.15
CA ALA A 35 -9.36 23.55 0.49
C ALA A 35 -10.63 22.88 1.04
N ALA A 36 -11.53 23.65 1.64
CA ALA A 36 -12.83 23.16 2.11
C ALA A 36 -13.75 22.72 0.96
N CYS A 37 -13.70 23.39 -0.20
CA CYS A 37 -14.41 22.98 -1.41
C CYS A 37 -13.87 21.64 -1.93
N GLU A 38 -12.55 21.52 -2.03
CA GLU A 38 -11.88 20.32 -2.52
C GLU A 38 -12.14 19.11 -1.61
N LYS A 39 -12.04 19.30 -0.28
CA LYS A 39 -12.38 18.26 0.70
C LYS A 39 -13.83 17.77 0.56
N ARG A 40 -14.79 18.67 0.29
CA ARG A 40 -16.19 18.31 0.04
C ARG A 40 -16.35 17.53 -1.27
N ARG A 41 -15.65 17.93 -2.33
CA ARG A 41 -15.63 17.23 -3.62
C ARG A 41 -15.10 15.80 -3.47
N GLN A 42 -13.97 15.64 -2.79
CA GLN A 42 -13.35 14.34 -2.51
C GLN A 42 -14.27 13.44 -1.67
N ALA A 43 -14.90 13.98 -0.62
CA ALA A 43 -15.85 13.24 0.21
C ALA A 43 -17.07 12.77 -0.60
N ALA A 44 -17.65 13.64 -1.43
CA ALA A 44 -18.78 13.27 -2.30
C ALA A 44 -18.39 12.19 -3.32
N CYS A 45 -17.19 12.27 -3.89
CA CYS A 45 -16.64 11.25 -4.79
C CYS A 45 -16.54 9.89 -4.07
N ASN A 46 -15.94 9.86 -2.88
CA ASN A 46 -15.78 8.64 -2.09
C ASN A 46 -17.14 8.02 -1.70
N ILE A 47 -18.12 8.82 -1.27
CA ILE A 47 -19.47 8.33 -0.92
C ILE A 47 -20.15 7.66 -2.11
N GLY A 48 -19.95 8.18 -3.33
CA GLY A 48 -20.48 7.57 -4.54
C GLY A 48 -19.82 6.24 -4.90
N LEU A 49 -18.56 6.04 -4.52
CA LEU A 49 -17.77 4.83 -4.82
C LEU A 49 -17.91 3.75 -3.74
N GLU A 50 -18.02 4.14 -2.48
CA GLU A 50 -18.09 3.24 -1.33
C GLU A 50 -19.31 3.56 -0.46
N PRO A 51 -20.46 2.92 -0.71
CA PRO A 51 -21.70 3.16 0.03
C PRO A 51 -21.58 2.92 1.54
N LEU A 52 -20.62 2.11 2.00
CA LEU A 52 -20.35 1.94 3.44
C LEU A 52 -20.03 3.27 4.13
N LEU A 53 -19.46 4.25 3.42
CA LEU A 53 -19.20 5.59 3.95
C LEU A 53 -20.47 6.39 4.27
N SER A 54 -21.66 5.91 3.91
CA SER A 54 -22.93 6.49 4.38
C SER A 54 -23.38 5.91 5.73
N THR A 55 -22.71 4.86 6.23
CA THR A 55 -23.07 4.17 7.47
C THR A 55 -22.34 4.79 8.67
N PRO A 56 -23.03 5.21 9.73
CA PRO A 56 -22.39 5.74 10.93
C PRO A 56 -21.32 4.78 11.49
N GLY A 57 -20.13 5.30 11.79
CA GLY A 57 -19.01 4.54 12.34
C GLY A 57 -18.22 3.71 11.31
N ALA A 58 -18.55 3.78 10.02
CA ALA A 58 -17.74 3.14 8.98
C ALA A 58 -16.49 3.97 8.64
N SER A 59 -15.35 3.30 8.50
CA SER A 59 -14.10 3.92 8.03
C SER A 59 -13.93 3.88 6.51
N GLY A 60 -14.75 3.10 5.79
CA GLY A 60 -14.55 2.78 4.37
C GLY A 60 -13.44 1.74 4.11
N VAL A 61 -12.88 1.15 5.17
CA VAL A 61 -11.82 0.14 5.10
C VAL A 61 -12.32 -1.15 5.74
N LEU A 62 -12.23 -2.26 5.02
CA LEU A 62 -12.55 -3.59 5.55
C LEU A 62 -11.34 -4.19 6.23
N ARG A 63 -11.53 -4.73 7.43
CA ARG A 63 -10.50 -5.47 8.15
C ARG A 63 -10.27 -6.81 7.46
N VAL A 64 -9.00 -7.13 7.23
CA VAL A 64 -8.51 -8.44 6.78
C VAL A 64 -7.25 -8.78 7.58
N SER A 65 -6.91 -10.05 7.66
CA SER A 65 -5.66 -10.50 8.27
C SER A 65 -5.00 -11.53 7.36
N VAL A 66 -3.69 -11.48 7.29
CA VAL A 66 -2.86 -12.55 6.74
C VAL A 66 -2.16 -13.26 7.89
N ASP A 67 -1.50 -14.37 7.57
CA ASP A 67 -0.71 -15.12 8.54
C ASP A 67 0.38 -14.25 9.19
N ALA A 68 0.42 -14.26 10.53
CA ALA A 68 1.30 -13.40 11.31
C ALA A 68 2.77 -13.81 11.20
N GLU A 69 3.05 -15.10 11.03
CA GLU A 69 4.41 -15.63 10.85
C GLU A 69 4.97 -15.19 9.49
N ALA A 70 4.19 -15.33 8.42
CA ALA A 70 4.55 -14.84 7.09
C ALA A 70 4.81 -13.33 7.08
N ALA A 71 3.93 -12.54 7.70
CA ALA A 71 4.10 -11.09 7.79
C ALA A 71 5.35 -10.71 8.60
N SER A 72 5.59 -11.38 9.74
CA SER A 72 6.76 -11.14 10.58
C SER A 72 8.06 -11.51 9.87
N ALA A 73 8.10 -12.66 9.19
CA ALA A 73 9.27 -13.09 8.41
C ALA A 73 9.61 -12.09 7.29
N CYS A 74 8.59 -11.55 6.62
CA CYS A 74 8.75 -10.48 5.65
C CYS A 74 9.31 -9.21 6.31
N GLY A 75 8.74 -8.80 7.44
CA GLY A 75 9.17 -7.65 8.22
C GLY A 75 10.64 -7.74 8.65
N SER A 76 11.04 -8.86 9.26
CA SER A 76 12.42 -9.10 9.68
C SER A 76 13.40 -9.02 8.50
N PHE A 77 13.07 -9.67 7.38
CA PHE A 77 13.91 -9.62 6.18
C PHE A 77 14.10 -8.18 5.68
N LEU A 78 13.01 -7.39 5.63
CA LEU A 78 13.08 -5.99 5.22
C LEU A 78 13.90 -5.14 6.20
N LEU A 79 13.75 -5.33 7.51
CA LEU A 79 14.54 -4.60 8.51
C LEU A 79 16.05 -4.84 8.32
N GLU A 80 16.44 -6.07 7.99
CA GLU A 80 17.84 -6.46 7.80
C GLU A 80 18.42 -6.03 6.45
N ASN A 81 17.62 -6.06 5.37
CA ASN A 81 18.13 -5.98 4.00
C ASN A 81 17.71 -4.71 3.24
N TRP A 82 16.80 -3.90 3.77
CA TRP A 82 16.41 -2.64 3.16
C TRP A 82 17.23 -1.47 3.73
N ALA A 83 18.20 -1.01 2.96
CA ALA A 83 19.04 0.15 3.29
C ALA A 83 19.15 1.11 2.10
N ASP A 84 19.29 2.40 2.36
CA ASP A 84 19.56 3.45 1.36
C ASP A 84 18.60 3.45 0.16
N GLY A 85 17.33 3.11 0.40
CA GLY A 85 16.31 3.02 -0.65
C GLY A 85 16.53 1.85 -1.60
N LYS A 86 17.18 0.79 -1.16
CA LYS A 86 17.39 -0.43 -1.94
C LYS A 86 17.11 -1.65 -1.09
N LEU A 87 16.58 -2.68 -1.74
CA LEU A 87 16.47 -4.02 -1.18
C LEU A 87 17.09 -4.99 -2.16
N LEU A 88 18.08 -5.75 -1.69
CA LEU A 88 18.74 -6.78 -2.46
C LEU A 88 17.99 -8.10 -2.27
N LEU A 89 17.44 -8.64 -3.35
CA LEU A 89 16.92 -10.00 -3.33
C LEU A 89 18.05 -10.98 -3.68
N PRO A 90 18.16 -12.11 -2.95
CA PRO A 90 19.06 -13.20 -3.31
C PRO A 90 18.97 -13.56 -4.79
N SER A 91 20.12 -13.76 -5.42
CA SER A 91 20.22 -14.22 -6.81
C SER A 91 19.60 -15.60 -6.98
N CYS A 92 18.80 -15.78 -8.03
CA CYS A 92 18.40 -17.10 -8.47
C CYS A 92 19.43 -17.62 -9.48
N HIS A 93 20.17 -18.67 -9.14
CA HIS A 93 20.62 -19.58 -10.20
C HIS A 93 19.34 -20.16 -10.82
N ASP A 94 19.06 -19.82 -12.07
CA ASP A 94 17.96 -20.47 -12.81
C ASP A 94 18.32 -21.96 -12.88
N ASN A 95 17.71 -22.80 -12.04
CA ASN A 95 17.79 -24.25 -12.14
C ASN A 95 16.99 -24.73 -13.35
N ARG A 96 17.38 -24.31 -14.55
CA ARG A 96 16.87 -24.81 -15.82
C ARG A 96 17.51 -26.15 -16.21
N ALA A 97 18.16 -26.83 -15.28
CA ALA A 97 18.87 -28.09 -15.45
C ALA A 97 18.11 -29.30 -14.83
N LEU A 98 16.77 -29.32 -14.89
CA LEU A 98 15.96 -30.45 -14.40
C LEU A 98 15.15 -31.17 -15.49
N ASP A 99 15.53 -31.03 -16.77
CA ASP A 99 15.09 -31.94 -17.83
C ASP A 99 16.32 -32.42 -18.64
N PRO A 100 16.75 -33.69 -18.47
CA PRO A 100 17.84 -34.26 -19.25
C PRO A 100 17.51 -34.45 -20.75
N SER A 101 16.28 -34.18 -21.21
CA SER A 101 15.85 -34.46 -22.57
C SER A 101 15.97 -33.30 -23.56
N THR A 102 16.39 -32.10 -23.12
CA THR A 102 16.62 -30.95 -24.01
C THR A 102 18.06 -30.44 -23.93
N ALA A 103 19.01 -31.32 -24.18
CA ALA A 103 20.39 -30.93 -24.46
C ALA A 103 20.50 -30.51 -25.93
N ASP A 104 19.96 -29.33 -26.27
CA ASP A 104 20.33 -28.65 -27.50
C ASP A 104 21.57 -27.78 -27.23
N HIS A 105 22.62 -28.06 -28.00
CA HIS A 105 23.90 -27.40 -27.98
C HIS A 105 23.76 -25.94 -28.44
N ASP A 106 23.64 -25.02 -27.49
CA ASP A 106 24.16 -23.64 -27.58
C ASP A 106 23.97 -22.91 -26.24
N ALA A 107 24.59 -23.45 -25.19
CA ALA A 107 24.68 -22.77 -23.90
C ALA A 107 25.73 -21.64 -24.01
N LYS A 108 25.29 -20.45 -24.40
CA LYS A 108 26.04 -19.22 -24.10
C LYS A 108 26.23 -19.15 -22.58
N ALA A 109 27.49 -18.99 -22.20
CA ALA A 109 27.97 -18.88 -20.83
C ALA A 109 27.02 -18.11 -19.91
N ASP A 110 26.81 -18.72 -18.75
CA ASP A 110 26.15 -18.21 -17.56
C ASP A 110 26.31 -16.69 -17.42
N HIS A 111 25.20 -15.97 -17.66
CA HIS A 111 25.03 -14.68 -17.02
C HIS A 111 24.96 -14.95 -15.53
N GLU A 112 26.06 -14.70 -14.83
CA GLU A 112 26.15 -14.53 -13.38
C GLU A 112 24.83 -13.95 -12.90
N ALA A 113 24.06 -14.72 -12.12
CA ALA A 113 22.75 -14.30 -11.67
C ALA A 113 22.92 -13.06 -10.79
N LEU A 114 22.82 -11.87 -11.38
CA LEU A 114 23.01 -10.64 -10.66
C LEU A 114 21.86 -10.51 -9.63
N PRO A 115 22.17 -10.10 -8.39
CA PRO A 115 21.14 -9.86 -7.38
C PRO A 115 20.12 -8.87 -7.91
N ARG A 116 18.84 -9.18 -7.77
CA ARG A 116 17.76 -8.30 -8.22
C ARG A 116 17.59 -7.19 -7.19
N VAL A 117 17.75 -5.95 -7.63
CA VAL A 117 17.62 -4.77 -6.77
C VAL A 117 16.21 -4.22 -6.91
N ILE A 118 15.49 -4.17 -5.79
CA ILE A 118 14.28 -3.37 -5.67
C ILE A 118 14.71 -1.98 -5.24
N SER A 119 14.26 -0.97 -5.97
CA SER A 119 14.67 0.42 -5.75
C SER A 119 13.56 1.22 -5.08
N GLY A 120 14.02 2.26 -4.39
CA GLY A 120 13.20 3.27 -3.76
C GLY A 120 12.36 4.03 -4.77
N TRP A 121 11.14 4.38 -4.37
CA TRP A 121 10.23 5.19 -5.15
C TRP A 121 10.43 6.68 -4.84
N THR A 122 10.45 7.54 -5.85
CA THR A 122 10.85 8.95 -5.67
C THR A 122 9.87 9.98 -6.22
N THR A 123 8.73 9.57 -6.79
CA THR A 123 7.78 10.53 -7.38
C THR A 123 6.35 10.00 -7.34
N TYR A 124 5.50 10.65 -6.55
CA TYR A 124 4.06 10.73 -6.84
C TYR A 124 3.80 12.10 -7.47
N GLY A 125 3.22 12.14 -8.67
CA GLY A 125 3.11 13.38 -9.44
C GLY A 125 2.14 14.44 -8.88
N LYS A 126 1.39 14.13 -7.82
CA LYS A 126 0.25 14.94 -7.34
C LYS A 126 0.11 15.06 -5.81
N THR A 127 1.20 15.00 -5.04
CA THR A 127 1.07 15.25 -3.59
C THR A 127 0.86 16.76 -3.33
N LEU A 128 -0.18 17.10 -2.55
CA LEU A 128 -0.57 18.49 -2.25
C LEU A 128 0.30 19.16 -1.19
N SER A 129 1.21 18.41 -0.54
CA SER A 129 2.06 18.88 0.57
C SER A 129 3.55 18.95 0.19
N ALA A 130 4.35 19.66 0.99
CA ALA A 130 5.82 19.68 0.86
C ALA A 130 6.38 18.25 0.83
N HIS A 131 7.13 17.94 -0.23
CA HIS A 131 7.56 16.58 -0.58
C HIS A 131 9.09 16.46 -0.55
N ASP A 132 9.61 15.48 0.20
CA ASP A 132 11.04 15.13 0.18
C ASP A 132 11.26 13.84 -0.63
N ALA A 133 11.63 14.01 -1.90
CA ALA A 133 11.85 12.89 -2.82
C ALA A 133 13.01 11.98 -2.38
N ASN A 134 14.03 12.52 -1.68
CA ASN A 134 15.16 11.73 -1.21
C ASN A 134 14.76 10.86 -0.02
N GLN A 135 14.02 11.42 0.93
CA GLN A 135 13.50 10.65 2.04
C GLN A 135 12.47 9.61 1.58
N GLN A 136 11.63 9.91 0.58
CA GLN A 136 10.73 8.93 -0.03
C GLN A 136 11.47 7.77 -0.68
N ARG A 137 12.54 8.06 -1.43
CA ARG A 137 13.41 7.02 -1.99
C ARG A 137 13.87 6.04 -0.93
N CYS A 138 14.25 6.54 0.24
CA CYS A 138 14.79 5.71 1.30
C CYS A 138 13.72 4.95 2.09
N THR A 139 12.46 5.41 2.07
CA THR A 139 11.38 4.94 2.98
C THR A 139 10.20 4.31 2.25
N THR A 140 10.20 4.29 0.91
CA THR A 140 9.23 3.59 0.07
C THR A 140 9.93 2.74 -0.98
N LEU A 141 9.72 1.42 -0.99
CA LEU A 141 10.16 0.52 -2.07
C LEU A 141 9.08 0.31 -3.11
N LEU A 142 9.44 0.23 -4.39
CA LEU A 142 8.53 -0.16 -5.48
C LEU A 142 8.79 -1.59 -5.96
N PHE A 143 7.86 -2.49 -5.68
CA PHE A 143 7.84 -3.86 -6.20
C PHE A 143 7.05 -3.91 -7.51
N THR A 144 7.70 -3.55 -8.63
CA THR A 144 7.05 -3.55 -9.95
C THR A 144 6.58 -4.94 -10.38
N ASN A 145 5.67 -5.01 -11.35
CA ASN A 145 5.20 -6.27 -11.94
C ASN A 145 6.34 -7.21 -12.37
N ALA A 146 7.43 -6.67 -12.91
CA ALA A 146 8.61 -7.42 -13.34
C ALA A 146 9.41 -8.02 -12.17
N LEU A 147 9.30 -7.43 -10.98
CA LEU A 147 9.98 -7.86 -9.75
C LEU A 147 9.14 -8.83 -8.93
N LEU A 148 7.81 -8.85 -9.09
CA LEU A 148 6.92 -9.74 -8.33
C LEU A 148 7.33 -11.22 -8.38
N PRO A 149 7.73 -11.82 -9.53
CA PRO A 149 8.19 -13.21 -9.54
C PRO A 149 9.40 -13.46 -8.63
N ALA A 150 10.31 -12.48 -8.52
CA ALA A 150 11.46 -12.58 -7.62
C ALA A 150 11.03 -12.38 -6.15
N CYS A 151 10.12 -11.45 -5.88
CA CYS A 151 9.58 -11.23 -4.53
C CYS A 151 8.91 -12.50 -4.01
N ARG A 152 8.05 -13.14 -4.81
CA ARG A 152 7.39 -14.41 -4.45
C ARG A 152 8.37 -15.52 -4.08
N ARG A 153 9.56 -15.56 -4.71
CA ARG A 153 10.58 -16.58 -4.46
C ARG A 153 11.52 -16.26 -3.31
N HIS A 154 11.85 -14.98 -3.13
CA HIS A 154 13.01 -14.58 -2.34
C HIS A 154 12.70 -13.65 -1.18
N LEU A 155 11.50 -13.03 -1.14
CA LEU A 155 11.05 -12.24 -0.01
C LEU A 155 10.20 -13.14 0.90
N PRO A 156 10.68 -13.53 2.10
CA PRO A 156 9.97 -14.44 2.99
C PRO A 156 8.55 -13.96 3.27
N GLY A 157 7.60 -14.89 3.27
CA GLY A 157 6.19 -14.62 3.54
C GLY A 157 5.40 -13.90 2.43
N PHE A 158 6.07 -13.27 1.45
CA PHE A 158 5.39 -12.46 0.43
C PHE A 158 4.34 -13.26 -0.37
N ALA A 159 4.70 -14.44 -0.87
CA ALA A 159 3.79 -15.29 -1.64
C ALA A 159 2.59 -15.77 -0.80
N SER A 160 2.83 -16.19 0.44
CA SER A 160 1.77 -16.64 1.37
C SER A 160 0.77 -15.52 1.69
N MET A 161 1.28 -14.30 1.92
CA MET A 161 0.42 -13.13 2.09
C MET A 161 -0.38 -12.82 0.82
N GLU A 162 0.27 -12.80 -0.35
CA GLU A 162 -0.41 -12.58 -1.63
C GLU A 162 -1.55 -13.59 -1.83
N ASP A 163 -1.28 -14.88 -1.66
CA ASP A 163 -2.27 -15.95 -1.83
C ASP A 163 -3.46 -15.80 -0.88
N SER A 164 -3.18 -15.48 0.39
CA SER A 164 -4.21 -15.23 1.41
C SER A 164 -5.10 -14.04 1.03
N LEU A 165 -4.50 -12.95 0.56
CA LEU A 165 -5.23 -11.75 0.14
C LEU A 165 -6.06 -11.98 -1.12
N VAL A 166 -5.50 -12.69 -2.11
CA VAL A 166 -6.22 -13.08 -3.33
C VAL A 166 -7.43 -13.93 -2.99
N GLY A 167 -7.26 -14.96 -2.15
CA GLY A 167 -8.36 -15.82 -1.70
C GLY A 167 -9.44 -15.04 -0.96
N TRP A 168 -9.04 -14.11 -0.07
CA TRP A 168 -9.99 -13.26 0.65
C TRP A 168 -10.76 -12.31 -0.28
N LEU A 169 -10.09 -11.67 -1.25
CA LEU A 169 -10.73 -10.77 -2.22
C LEU A 169 -11.73 -11.52 -3.11
N HIS A 170 -11.36 -12.74 -3.54
CA HIS A 170 -12.24 -13.64 -4.30
C HIS A 170 -13.51 -13.97 -3.51
N ALA A 171 -13.36 -14.42 -2.27
CA ALA A 171 -14.50 -14.80 -1.42
C ALA A 171 -15.39 -13.60 -1.05
N THR A 172 -14.78 -12.46 -0.71
CA THR A 172 -15.47 -11.28 -0.21
C THR A 172 -16.25 -10.59 -1.33
N PHE A 173 -15.61 -10.34 -2.47
CA PHE A 173 -16.18 -9.52 -3.54
C PHE A 173 -16.68 -10.32 -4.75
N GLY A 174 -16.33 -11.61 -4.89
CA GLY A 174 -16.73 -12.43 -6.04
C GLY A 174 -16.04 -12.05 -7.35
N ILE A 175 -14.87 -11.45 -7.24
CA ILE A 175 -14.05 -10.98 -8.36
C ILE A 175 -12.81 -11.86 -8.48
N VAL A 176 -12.25 -11.99 -9.68
CA VAL A 176 -10.92 -12.59 -9.83
C VAL A 176 -9.89 -11.49 -9.96
N VAL A 177 -9.00 -11.39 -8.98
CA VAL A 177 -7.90 -10.42 -8.98
C VAL A 177 -6.56 -11.05 -9.27
N GLU A 178 -5.62 -10.21 -9.68
CA GLU A 178 -4.18 -10.49 -9.70
C GLU A 178 -3.42 -9.28 -9.12
N LEU A 179 -2.30 -9.54 -8.45
CA LEU A 179 -1.40 -8.50 -7.97
C LEU A 179 -0.69 -7.83 -9.16
N PHE A 180 -0.77 -6.50 -9.26
CA PHE A 180 -0.09 -5.76 -10.32
C PHE A 180 1.30 -5.28 -9.87
N TYR A 181 1.39 -4.69 -8.68
CA TYR A 181 2.62 -4.25 -8.01
C TYR A 181 2.35 -4.15 -6.50
N ALA A 182 3.40 -3.89 -5.73
CA ALA A 182 3.31 -3.58 -4.31
C ALA A 182 4.23 -2.43 -3.92
N HIS A 183 4.01 -1.83 -2.76
CA HIS A 183 4.92 -0.90 -2.11
C HIS A 183 5.35 -1.40 -0.75
N GLY A 184 6.61 -1.15 -0.39
CA GLY A 184 7.13 -1.34 0.96
C GLY A 184 7.24 0.01 1.63
N LEU A 185 6.76 0.13 2.86
CA LEU A 185 6.61 1.41 3.55
C LEU A 185 7.30 1.35 4.90
N ARG A 186 8.17 2.33 5.18
CA ARG A 186 8.75 2.62 6.51
C ARG A 186 8.01 3.78 7.15
N GLN A 187 7.11 3.51 8.09
CA GLN A 187 6.28 4.53 8.73
C GLN A 187 6.74 4.78 10.18
N GLY A 188 7.23 5.99 10.45
CA GLY A 188 7.55 6.47 11.79
C GLY A 188 7.56 8.01 11.83
N PRO A 189 7.75 8.63 13.00
CA PRO A 189 7.72 10.10 13.13
C PRO A 189 8.71 10.81 12.20
N GLN A 190 9.87 10.20 11.97
CA GLN A 190 10.93 10.78 11.12
C GLN A 190 10.63 10.64 9.63
N THR A 191 9.79 9.69 9.21
CA THR A 191 9.50 9.40 7.79
C THR A 191 8.21 10.04 7.30
N LEU A 192 7.51 10.79 8.16
CA LEU A 192 6.19 11.38 7.89
C LEU A 192 6.12 12.26 6.64
N ARG A 193 7.17 13.03 6.34
CA ARG A 193 7.23 13.89 5.15
C ARG A 193 7.34 13.08 3.84
N SER A 194 7.52 11.76 3.95
CA SER A 194 7.76 10.84 2.84
C SER A 194 6.76 9.69 2.75
N THR A 195 6.24 9.23 3.88
CA THR A 195 5.29 8.11 3.99
C THR A 195 3.95 8.49 4.60
N GLY A 196 3.82 9.73 5.09
CA GLY A 196 2.57 10.28 5.58
C GLY A 196 1.53 10.51 4.49
N PHE A 197 1.87 10.26 3.21
CA PHE A 197 1.08 10.46 1.98
C PHE A 197 -0.17 11.29 2.22
N ASP A 198 -0.09 12.58 1.88
CA ASP A 198 -1.26 13.45 1.89
C ASP A 198 -2.37 12.85 0.99
N VAL A 199 -3.57 13.39 1.10
CA VAL A 199 -4.76 12.84 0.43
C VAL A 199 -4.50 12.57 -1.05
N HIS A 200 -4.63 11.30 -1.45
CA HIS A 200 -4.39 10.83 -2.81
C HIS A 200 -5.31 9.64 -3.14
N GLN A 201 -5.26 9.20 -4.41
CA GLN A 201 -5.84 7.94 -4.87
C GLN A 201 -4.73 7.03 -5.41
N ASP A 202 -4.83 5.72 -5.17
CA ASP A 202 -3.85 4.76 -5.72
C ASP A 202 -4.01 4.58 -7.24
N THR A 203 -5.13 5.02 -7.78
CA THR A 203 -5.44 4.99 -9.22
C THR A 203 -4.82 6.14 -10.02
N GLU A 204 -4.06 7.03 -9.38
CA GLU A 204 -3.44 8.17 -10.07
C GLU A 204 -2.41 7.76 -11.11
N ASP A 205 -1.62 6.72 -10.82
CA ASP A 205 -0.63 6.17 -11.75
C ASP A 205 -1.22 5.07 -12.64
N TYR A 206 -2.16 4.27 -12.09
CA TYR A 206 -2.76 3.13 -12.76
C TYR A 206 -4.27 3.04 -12.47
N ASP A 207 -5.08 3.55 -13.39
CA ASP A 207 -6.55 3.63 -13.26
C ASP A 207 -7.26 2.27 -13.15
N PHE A 208 -6.61 1.19 -13.57
CA PHE A 208 -7.14 -0.17 -13.55
C PHE A 208 -6.95 -0.90 -12.21
N ILE A 209 -6.27 -0.31 -11.23
CA ILE A 209 -6.19 -0.87 -9.87
C ILE A 209 -7.55 -0.72 -9.21
N GLN A 210 -8.06 -1.81 -8.64
CA GLN A 210 -9.40 -1.85 -8.04
C GLN A 210 -9.33 -1.81 -6.52
N TYR A 211 -8.41 -2.57 -5.94
CA TYR A 211 -8.30 -2.70 -4.49
C TYR A 211 -6.85 -2.56 -4.05
N THR A 212 -6.69 -1.87 -2.94
CA THR A 212 -5.43 -1.81 -2.21
C THR A 212 -5.62 -2.55 -0.89
N VAL A 213 -4.64 -3.38 -0.54
CA VAL A 213 -4.57 -4.00 0.78
C VAL A 213 -3.26 -3.64 1.43
N VAL A 214 -3.33 -2.95 2.57
CA VAL A 214 -2.15 -2.61 3.37
C VAL A 214 -2.01 -3.62 4.49
N VAL A 215 -0.88 -4.30 4.52
CA VAL A 215 -0.50 -5.32 5.50
C VAL A 215 0.57 -4.75 6.42
N LYS A 216 0.35 -4.82 7.73
CA LYS A 216 1.36 -4.49 8.74
C LYS A 216 2.33 -5.67 8.91
N LEU A 217 3.63 -5.41 8.88
CA LEU A 217 4.66 -6.46 8.94
C LEU A 217 5.34 -6.56 10.30
N THR A 218 5.43 -5.44 11.02
CA THR A 218 6.03 -5.38 12.37
C THR A 218 4.93 -5.26 13.40
N PRO A 219 4.95 -6.05 14.48
CA PRO A 219 3.98 -5.92 15.56
C PRO A 219 4.18 -4.60 16.33
N ASP A 220 3.13 -4.17 17.02
CA ASP A 220 3.21 -3.11 18.03
C ASP A 220 3.84 -3.68 19.31
N ALA A 221 4.66 -2.89 19.97
CA ALA A 221 5.06 -3.06 21.35
C ALA A 221 3.87 -2.96 22.30
N ALA A 222 4.03 -3.52 23.51
CA ALA A 222 2.97 -3.51 24.51
C ALA A 222 2.61 -2.05 24.91
N GLY A 223 1.33 -1.70 24.75
CA GLY A 223 0.83 -0.36 25.08
C GLY A 223 1.12 0.72 24.03
N GLU A 224 1.72 0.35 22.90
CA GLU A 224 1.98 1.27 21.80
C GLU A 224 0.67 1.69 21.11
N ALA A 225 0.64 2.94 20.64
CA ALA A 225 -0.52 3.46 19.94
C ALA A 225 -0.61 2.87 18.52
N PRO A 226 -1.78 2.36 18.09
CA PRO A 226 -1.91 1.72 16.79
C PRO A 226 -1.73 2.73 15.66
N SER A 227 -1.01 2.31 14.61
CA SER A 227 -1.04 3.05 13.36
C SER A 227 -2.45 3.07 12.74
N ALA A 228 -2.74 4.11 11.96
CA ALA A 228 -4.07 4.29 11.37
C ALA A 228 -4.01 4.88 9.96
N MET A 229 -5.10 4.73 9.24
CA MET A 229 -5.36 5.44 7.99
C MET A 229 -6.75 6.08 8.02
N ARG A 230 -6.98 7.07 7.16
CA ARG A 230 -8.28 7.73 7.00
C ARG A 230 -8.73 7.71 5.56
N VAL A 231 -10.02 7.48 5.34
CA VAL A 231 -10.70 7.71 4.07
C VAL A 231 -11.44 9.03 4.15
N VAL A 232 -11.28 9.87 3.12
CA VAL A 232 -11.95 11.18 3.08
C VAL A 232 -13.47 10.98 2.99
N GLY A 233 -14.22 11.69 3.83
CA GLY A 233 -15.68 11.56 3.91
C GLY A 233 -16.18 10.47 4.84
N ALA A 234 -15.31 9.75 5.55
CA ALA A 234 -15.72 8.82 6.60
C ALA A 234 -16.59 9.52 7.66
N PRO A 235 -17.78 8.99 8.01
CA PRO A 235 -18.69 9.60 8.98
C PRO A 235 -18.01 9.90 10.31
N GLY A 236 -18.19 11.12 10.82
CA GLY A 236 -17.57 11.56 12.07
C GLY A 236 -16.04 11.63 12.05
N GLY A 237 -15.41 11.54 10.87
CA GLY A 237 -13.95 11.45 10.76
C GLY A 237 -13.39 10.12 11.26
N THR A 238 -14.19 9.05 11.22
CA THR A 238 -13.80 7.72 11.74
C THR A 238 -12.52 7.22 11.07
N LEU A 239 -11.54 6.87 11.89
CA LEU A 239 -10.26 6.30 11.44
C LEU A 239 -10.33 4.78 11.36
N PHE A 240 -9.54 4.19 10.47
CA PHE A 240 -9.26 2.75 10.51
C PHE A 240 -7.96 2.52 11.28
N TYR A 241 -8.04 1.80 12.39
CA TYR A 241 -6.89 1.38 13.19
C TYR A 241 -6.48 -0.05 12.83
N TYR A 242 -5.21 -0.23 12.51
CA TYR A 242 -4.64 -1.57 12.33
C TYR A 242 -4.58 -2.29 13.69
N GLY A 243 -4.66 -3.62 13.66
CA GLY A 243 -4.41 -4.43 14.85
C GLY A 243 -2.95 -4.37 15.30
N PRO A 244 -2.66 -4.79 16.54
CA PRO A 244 -1.30 -4.74 17.09
C PRO A 244 -0.36 -5.75 16.42
N GLU A 245 -0.89 -6.89 15.99
CA GLU A 245 -0.10 -8.00 15.44
C GLU A 245 0.43 -7.71 14.02
N ALA A 246 1.56 -8.35 13.69
CA ALA A 246 1.95 -8.51 12.29
C ALA A 246 0.87 -9.30 11.53
N GLY A 247 0.64 -8.94 10.27
CA GLY A 247 -0.42 -9.49 9.42
C GLY A 247 -1.76 -8.75 9.55
N ALA A 248 -1.92 -7.87 10.55
CA ALA A 248 -3.10 -7.00 10.63
C ALA A 248 -3.19 -6.09 9.41
N SER A 249 -4.34 -6.12 8.72
CA SER A 249 -4.46 -5.53 7.38
C SER A 249 -5.77 -4.78 7.17
N GLY A 250 -5.75 -3.83 6.24
CA GLY A 250 -6.91 -3.06 5.80
C GLY A 250 -7.04 -3.11 4.28
N CYS A 251 -8.23 -3.45 3.79
CA CYS A 251 -8.59 -3.43 2.37
C CYS A 251 -9.55 -2.28 2.07
N PHE A 252 -9.29 -1.53 1.02
CA PHE A 252 -10.16 -0.47 0.53
C PHE A 252 -10.12 -0.39 -1.00
N ARG A 253 -11.10 0.28 -1.59
CA ARG A 253 -11.11 0.55 -3.03
C ARG A 253 -10.00 1.54 -3.36
N ALA A 254 -9.15 1.21 -4.32
CA ALA A 254 -7.97 2.00 -4.69
C ALA A 254 -8.31 3.43 -5.16
N ALA A 255 -9.52 3.62 -5.71
CA ALA A 255 -10.02 4.92 -6.15
C ALA A 255 -10.53 5.82 -5.01
N LEU A 256 -10.49 5.40 -3.75
CA LEU A 256 -10.90 6.25 -2.64
C LEU A 256 -9.78 7.26 -2.30
N TYR A 257 -10.17 8.52 -2.13
CA TYR A 257 -9.30 9.52 -1.52
C TYR A 257 -8.99 9.12 -0.08
N HIS A 258 -7.73 8.88 0.21
CA HIS A 258 -7.30 8.40 1.53
C HIS A 258 -5.92 8.98 1.88
N ALA A 259 -5.55 8.85 3.15
CA ALA A 259 -4.25 9.28 3.65
C ALA A 259 -3.84 8.43 4.85
N SER A 260 -2.53 8.29 5.03
CA SER A 260 -1.98 7.79 6.29
C SER A 260 -2.25 8.79 7.41
N VAL A 261 -2.52 8.30 8.62
CA VAL A 261 -2.55 9.15 9.82
C VAL A 261 -1.14 9.21 10.39
N ALA A 262 -0.73 10.39 10.87
CA ALA A 262 0.55 10.54 11.51
C ALA A 262 0.68 9.55 12.69
N PRO A 263 1.75 8.75 12.76
CA PRO A 263 1.93 7.80 13.85
C PRO A 263 2.10 8.58 15.16
N VAL A 264 1.42 8.10 16.20
CA VAL A 264 1.62 8.58 17.57
C VAL A 264 2.80 7.86 18.22
N SER A 265 3.07 6.62 17.79
CA SER A 265 4.21 5.85 18.25
C SER A 265 5.54 6.50 17.86
N PRO A 266 6.57 6.45 18.73
CA PRO A 266 7.94 6.80 18.36
C PRO A 266 8.62 5.77 17.45
N GLU A 267 8.11 4.54 17.38
CA GLU A 267 8.74 3.43 16.66
C GLU A 267 8.47 3.51 15.15
N GLU A 268 9.36 2.89 14.38
CA GLU A 268 9.16 2.68 12.96
C GLU A 268 8.43 1.35 12.71
N HIS A 269 7.36 1.40 11.92
CA HIS A 269 6.63 0.22 11.48
C HIS A 269 6.80 -0.02 9.99
N LEU A 270 6.96 -1.30 9.64
CA LEU A 270 6.96 -1.72 8.25
C LEU A 270 5.56 -2.15 7.79
N LYS A 271 5.21 -1.75 6.57
CA LYS A 271 3.98 -2.18 5.90
C LYS A 271 4.26 -2.57 4.45
N LEU A 272 3.46 -3.47 3.91
CA LEU A 272 3.33 -3.70 2.47
C LEU A 272 1.96 -3.25 1.99
N ALA A 273 1.91 -2.42 0.95
CA ALA A 273 0.68 -2.12 0.21
C ALA A 273 0.63 -2.97 -1.06
N PHE A 274 -0.38 -3.82 -1.20
CA PHE A 274 -0.61 -4.67 -2.37
C PHE A 274 -1.69 -4.06 -3.26
N PHE A 275 -1.39 -3.87 -4.55
CA PHE A 275 -2.28 -3.24 -5.52
C PHE A 275 -2.85 -4.27 -6.50
N PHE A 276 -4.14 -4.56 -6.35
CA PHE A 276 -4.84 -5.60 -7.10
C PHE A 276 -5.69 -5.01 -8.22
N ARG A 277 -5.65 -5.67 -9.38
CA ARG A 277 -6.55 -5.41 -10.51
C ARG A 277 -7.36 -6.65 -10.84
N ALA A 278 -8.44 -6.47 -11.61
CA ALA A 278 -9.16 -7.60 -12.17
C ALA A 278 -8.26 -8.42 -13.12
N SER A 279 -8.26 -9.74 -12.99
CA SER A 279 -7.51 -10.64 -13.86
C SER A 279 -8.34 -11.05 -15.07
N THR A 280 -8.03 -10.51 -16.25
CA THR A 280 -8.67 -10.90 -17.52
C THR A 280 -8.51 -12.40 -17.81
N LYS A 281 -7.39 -13.00 -17.39
CA LYS A 281 -7.16 -14.45 -17.54
C LYS A 281 -8.00 -15.25 -16.55
N GLY A 282 -8.04 -14.82 -15.30
CA GLY A 282 -8.85 -15.44 -14.25
C GLY A 282 -10.35 -15.41 -14.58
N GLU A 283 -10.85 -14.26 -15.03
CA GLU A 283 -12.24 -14.07 -15.46
C GLU A 283 -12.63 -14.99 -16.63
N ARG A 284 -11.73 -15.19 -17.61
CA ARG A 284 -11.96 -16.16 -18.70
C ARG A 284 -12.08 -17.60 -18.19
N ARG A 285 -11.32 -17.98 -17.15
CA ARG A 285 -11.41 -19.31 -16.53
C ARG A 285 -12.71 -19.49 -15.77
N VAL A 286 -13.12 -18.49 -14.97
CA VAL A 286 -14.42 -18.50 -14.27
C VAL A 286 -15.57 -18.63 -15.26
N LYS A 287 -15.60 -17.83 -16.33
CA LYS A 287 -16.64 -17.91 -17.37
C LYS A 287 -16.73 -19.29 -18.00
N ARG A 288 -15.58 -19.92 -18.29
CA ARG A 288 -15.54 -21.29 -18.82
C ARG A 288 -16.12 -22.30 -17.83
N ALA A 289 -15.67 -22.27 -16.58
CA ALA A 289 -16.17 -23.18 -15.54
C ALA A 289 -17.70 -23.00 -15.29
N LEU A 290 -18.19 -21.77 -15.34
CA LEU A 290 -19.62 -21.49 -15.24
C LEU A 290 -20.41 -22.02 -16.45
N SER A 291 -19.86 -21.92 -17.66
CA SER A 291 -20.49 -22.48 -18.85
C SER A 291 -20.56 -24.01 -18.84
N GLU A 292 -19.53 -24.67 -18.29
CA GLU A 292 -19.44 -26.13 -18.16
C GLU A 292 -20.40 -26.68 -17.09
N THR A 293 -20.77 -25.89 -16.08
CA THR A 293 -21.72 -26.27 -15.03
C THR A 293 -23.19 -26.08 -15.41
N GLY A 294 -23.49 -25.72 -16.67
CA GLY A 294 -24.86 -25.65 -17.18
C GLY A 294 -25.68 -24.47 -16.65
N ALA A 295 -25.02 -23.44 -16.10
CA ALA A 295 -25.66 -22.24 -15.56
C ALA A 295 -26.17 -21.32 -16.70
N SER A 296 -27.27 -21.70 -17.32
CA SER A 296 -27.94 -20.89 -18.35
C SER A 296 -28.84 -19.84 -17.68
N GLY A 297 -28.58 -18.56 -17.92
CA GLY A 297 -29.60 -17.50 -17.92
C GLY A 297 -29.60 -16.50 -16.77
N SER A 298 -29.14 -16.85 -15.57
CA SER A 298 -28.85 -15.86 -14.53
C SER A 298 -27.68 -16.32 -13.67
N GLU A 299 -26.50 -15.75 -13.93
CA GLU A 299 -25.35 -15.88 -13.04
C GLU A 299 -25.75 -15.30 -11.68
N THR A 300 -26.10 -16.14 -10.72
CA THR A 300 -26.32 -15.64 -9.36
C THR A 300 -24.97 -15.20 -8.81
N ALA A 301 -24.90 -14.00 -8.22
CA ALA A 301 -23.67 -13.50 -7.59
C ALA A 301 -23.07 -14.50 -6.58
N ARG A 302 -23.93 -15.33 -5.97
CA ARG A 302 -23.55 -16.43 -5.08
C ARG A 302 -22.80 -17.56 -5.80
N GLN A 303 -23.25 -17.95 -7.00
CA GLN A 303 -22.60 -18.98 -7.80
C GLN A 303 -21.25 -18.52 -8.34
N ARG A 304 -21.16 -17.27 -8.80
CA ARG A 304 -19.86 -16.68 -9.20
C ARG A 304 -18.89 -16.65 -8.03
N LYS A 305 -19.30 -16.15 -6.86
CA LYS A 305 -18.48 -16.15 -5.64
C LYS A 305 -17.94 -17.53 -5.32
N ARG A 306 -18.79 -18.57 -5.41
CA ARG A 306 -18.39 -19.95 -5.18
C ARG A 306 -17.33 -20.43 -6.18
N VAL A 307 -17.56 -20.29 -7.48
CA VAL A 307 -16.62 -20.74 -8.53
C VAL A 307 -15.30 -19.98 -8.46
N THR A 308 -15.36 -18.66 -8.21
CA THR A 308 -14.16 -17.84 -8.03
C THR A 308 -13.36 -18.28 -6.81
N ALA A 309 -14.00 -18.55 -5.67
CA ALA A 309 -13.33 -19.07 -4.48
C ALA A 309 -12.73 -20.47 -4.70
N GLU A 310 -13.43 -21.37 -5.39
CA GLU A 310 -12.94 -22.72 -5.70
C GLU A 310 -11.71 -22.67 -6.63
N LEU A 311 -11.74 -21.81 -7.66
CA LEU A 311 -10.59 -21.61 -8.55
C LEU A 311 -9.41 -20.91 -7.85
N GLY A 312 -9.69 -19.99 -6.93
CA GLY A 312 -8.69 -19.38 -6.06
C GLY A 312 -8.00 -20.43 -5.19
N ALA A 313 -8.78 -21.24 -4.48
CA ALA A 313 -8.26 -22.33 -3.63
C ALA A 313 -7.43 -23.36 -4.41
N ALA A 314 -7.88 -23.75 -5.61
CA ALA A 314 -7.13 -24.67 -6.47
C ALA A 314 -5.81 -24.06 -6.98
N SER A 315 -5.77 -22.74 -7.23
CA SER A 315 -4.54 -22.05 -7.63
C SER A 315 -3.53 -21.97 -6.48
N VAL A 316 -3.99 -21.74 -5.25
CA VAL A 316 -3.15 -21.72 -4.05
C VAL A 316 -2.60 -23.13 -3.76
N ALA A 317 -3.45 -24.16 -3.83
CA ALA A 317 -3.04 -25.55 -3.63
C ALA A 317 -1.95 -26.00 -4.62
N ALA A 318 -2.12 -25.68 -5.91
CA ALA A 318 -1.14 -25.99 -6.96
C ALA A 318 0.20 -25.28 -6.78
N CYS A 319 0.24 -24.13 -6.10
CA CYS A 319 1.48 -23.44 -5.74
C CYS A 319 2.14 -24.03 -4.49
N SER A 320 1.37 -24.56 -3.53
CA SER A 320 1.89 -25.21 -2.32
C SER A 320 2.42 -26.64 -2.52
N GLU A 321 2.08 -27.30 -3.63
CA GLU A 321 2.53 -28.66 -3.96
C GLU A 321 3.84 -28.71 -4.76
N LEU A 322 4.48 -27.57 -5.03
CA LEU A 322 5.87 -27.59 -5.49
C LEU A 322 6.75 -27.99 -4.29
N PRO A 323 7.42 -29.16 -4.33
CA PRO A 323 8.18 -29.62 -3.18
C PRO A 323 9.31 -28.63 -2.90
N LEU A 324 9.37 -28.15 -1.66
CA LEU A 324 10.59 -27.60 -1.07
C LEU A 324 11.67 -28.69 -1.19
N ARG A 325 12.54 -28.54 -2.19
CA ARG A 325 13.77 -29.31 -2.36
C ARG A 325 14.92 -28.33 -2.54
#